data_AF-A0A3S0CPG7-F1
#
_entry.id   AF-A0A3S0CPG7-F1
#
_cell.length_a   1.000
_cell.length_b   1.000
_cell.length_c   1.000
_cell.angle_alpha   90.00
_cell.angle_beta   90.00
_cell.angle_gamma   90.00
#
_symmetry.space_group_name_H-M   'P 1'
#
loop_
_entity.id
_entity.type
_entity.pdbx_description
1 polymer ?
#
loop_
_entity_poly.entity_id
_entity_poly.type
_entity_poly.pdbx_seq_one_letter_code
_entity_poly.pdbx_strand_id
1 'polypeptide(L)'
;MPPLTPAAIEMIWWLSFVTLSILFVSGYAARRWQLHLNAQRLRELTDLQLYRKRLQVITNEMLVLANEMDQQSKFIPGSASQSWSKNLGIACDELVQLGETLPLIDQLLERKKIKAGREGILRSCRMAAKISRELHNIREAEPKLLGDKQSGSKLP
;
A
#
# COMPACT_ATOMS: atom_id res chain seq x y z
N MET A 1 3.81 43.66 60.28
CA MET A 1 3.25 42.67 59.34
C MET A 1 2.22 41.87 60.11
N PRO A 2 0.93 41.89 59.75
CA PRO A 2 -0.08 41.11 60.48
C PRO A 2 0.21 39.60 60.31
N PRO A 3 0.11 38.80 61.37
CA PRO A 3 0.31 37.35 61.29
C PRO A 3 -0.81 36.72 60.46
N LEU A 4 -0.47 35.75 59.60
CA LEU A 4 -1.48 34.96 58.89
C LEU A 4 -2.39 34.24 59.89
N THR A 5 -3.70 34.34 59.68
CA THR A 5 -4.66 33.58 60.47
C THR A 5 -4.58 32.09 60.10
N PRO A 6 -4.83 31.17 61.04
CA PRO A 6 -4.79 29.73 60.78
C PRO A 6 -5.71 29.31 59.63
N ALA A 7 -6.87 29.95 59.47
CA ALA A 7 -7.78 29.72 58.35
C ALA A 7 -7.18 30.08 56.98
N ALA A 8 -6.35 31.12 56.89
CA ALA A 8 -5.67 31.48 55.65
C ALA A 8 -4.60 30.45 55.26
N ILE A 9 -3.93 29.86 56.25
CA ILE A 9 -2.95 28.78 56.04
C ILE A 9 -3.66 27.54 55.50
N GLU A 10 -4.77 27.11 56.12
CA GLU A 10 -5.55 25.95 55.65
C GLU A 10 -6.06 26.13 54.21
N MET A 11 -6.54 27.32 53.85
CA MET A 11 -6.96 27.60 52.46
C MET A 11 -5.82 27.48 51.45
N ILE A 12 -4.61 27.94 51.79
CA ILE A 12 -3.43 27.79 50.92
C ILE A 12 -3.11 26.30 50.71
N TRP A 13 -3.13 25.50 51.77
CA TRP A 13 -2.90 24.05 51.66
C TRP A 13 -3.91 23.36 50.76
N TRP A 14 -5.20 23.67 50.89
CA TRP A 14 -6.24 23.11 50.01
C TRP A 14 -6.06 23.52 48.56
N LEU A 15 -5.74 24.79 48.29
CA LEU A 15 -5.48 25.27 46.94
C LEU A 15 -4.24 24.60 46.32
N SER A 16 -3.15 24.44 47.09
CA SER A 16 -1.96 23.72 46.65
C SER A 16 -2.25 22.23 46.38
N PHE A 17 -3.04 21.58 47.22
CA PHE A 17 -3.42 20.18 47.03
C PHE A 17 -4.29 19.98 45.78
N VAL A 18 -5.28 20.84 45.55
CA VAL A 18 -6.15 20.78 44.37
C VAL A 18 -5.37 21.04 43.10
N THR A 19 -4.50 22.06 43.08
CA THR A 19 -3.67 22.37 41.91
C THR A 19 -2.69 21.24 41.59
N LEU A 20 -2.01 20.66 42.59
CA LEU A 20 -1.14 19.49 42.39
C LEU A 20 -1.92 18.27 41.89
N SER A 21 -3.12 18.04 42.41
CA SER A 21 -3.98 16.92 41.97
C SER A 21 -4.40 17.08 40.51
N ILE A 22 -4.79 18.29 40.10
CA ILE A 22 -5.15 18.58 38.70
C ILE A 22 -3.94 18.41 37.78
N LEU A 23 -2.76 18.90 38.17
CA LEU A 23 -1.52 18.71 37.41
C LEU A 23 -1.18 17.23 37.28
N PHE A 24 -1.31 16.45 38.34
CA PHE A 24 -1.05 15.01 38.32
C PHE A 24 -2.01 14.27 37.39
N VAL A 25 -3.32 14.52 37.50
CA VAL A 25 -4.35 13.87 36.67
C VAL A 25 -4.19 14.27 35.20
N SER A 26 -3.96 15.56 34.91
CA SER A 26 -3.75 16.04 33.53
C SER A 26 -2.48 15.44 32.91
N GLY A 27 -1.38 15.38 33.67
CA GLY A 27 -0.13 14.75 33.23
C GLY A 27 -0.28 13.26 32.97
N TYR A 28 -1.00 12.55 33.84
CA TYR A 28 -1.32 11.14 33.65
C TYR A 28 -2.18 10.91 32.41
N ALA A 29 -3.24 11.71 32.22
CA ALA A 29 -4.11 11.63 31.05
C ALA A 29 -3.34 11.92 29.75
N ALA A 30 -2.50 12.96 29.73
CA ALA A 30 -1.67 13.30 28.58
C ALA A 30 -0.68 12.18 28.22
N ARG A 31 -0.02 11.59 29.23
CA ARG A 31 0.90 10.46 29.03
C ARG A 31 0.18 9.24 28.47
N ARG A 32 -0.98 8.90 29.03
CA ARG A 32 -1.81 7.77 28.56
C ARG A 32 -2.28 7.98 27.13
N TRP A 33 -2.70 9.21 26.80
CA TRP A 33 -3.10 9.58 25.45
C TRP A 33 -1.94 9.45 24.45
N GLN A 34 -0.75 9.94 24.82
CA GLN A 34 0.44 9.85 23.97
C GLN A 34 0.87 8.39 23.72
N LEU A 35 0.76 7.52 24.73
CA LEU A 35 1.00 6.09 24.58
C LEU A 35 0.00 5.45 23.61
N HIS A 36 -1.29 5.78 23.72
CA HIS A 36 -2.30 5.28 22.79
C HIS A 36 -2.05 5.72 21.36
N LEU A 37 -1.71 7.00 21.13
CA LEU A 37 -1.38 7.50 19.79
C LEU A 37 -0.14 6.80 19.21
N ASN A 38 0.89 6.58 20.02
CA ASN A 38 2.10 5.87 19.57
C ASN A 38 1.80 4.41 19.24
N ALA A 39 1.00 3.73 20.06
CA ALA A 39 0.58 2.35 19.80
C ALA A 39 -0.25 2.24 18.51
N GLN A 40 -1.16 3.19 18.25
CA GLN A 40 -1.92 3.24 17.01
C GLN A 40 -1.00 3.43 15.79
N ARG A 41 -0.07 4.40 15.84
CA ARG A 41 0.88 4.63 14.74
C ARG A 41 1.77 3.40 14.46
N LEU A 42 2.20 2.69 15.50
CA LEU A 42 2.98 1.46 15.35
C LEU A 42 2.17 0.34 14.68
N ARG A 43 0.90 0.17 15.05
CA ARG A 43 0.00 -0.78 14.38
C ARG A 43 -0.19 -0.42 12.92
N GLU A 44 -0.51 0.84 12.62
CA GLU A 44 -0.67 1.31 11.24
C GLU A 44 0.59 1.09 10.39
N LEU A 45 1.78 1.37 10.93
CA LEU A 45 3.04 1.10 10.23
C LEU A 45 3.23 -0.39 9.94
N THR A 46 2.92 -1.24 10.92
CA THR A 46 3.04 -2.71 10.79
C THR A 46 2.08 -3.23 9.72
N ASP A 47 0.84 -2.76 9.72
CA ASP A 47 -0.17 -3.12 8.72
C ASP A 47 0.25 -2.67 7.32
N LEU A 48 0.73 -1.44 7.17
CA LEU A 48 1.22 -0.92 5.88
C LEU A 48 2.41 -1.72 5.36
N GLN A 49 3.34 -2.11 6.22
CA GLN A 49 4.45 -2.99 5.83
C GLN A 49 3.96 -4.37 5.37
N LEU A 50 2.94 -4.93 6.03
CA LEU A 50 2.32 -6.18 5.61
C LEU A 50 1.67 -6.05 4.23
N TYR A 51 0.89 -4.99 3.99
CA TYR A 51 0.28 -4.74 2.68
C TYR A 51 1.33 -4.55 1.58
N ARG A 52 2.41 -3.82 1.86
CA ARG A 52 3.52 -3.67 0.93
C ARG A 52 4.16 -5.01 0.57
N LYS A 53 4.41 -5.89 1.56
CA LYS A 53 4.94 -7.25 1.31
C LYS A 53 4.01 -8.06 0.42
N ARG A 54 2.70 -8.02 0.68
CA ARG A 54 1.70 -8.70 -0.16
C ARG A 54 1.70 -8.16 -1.58
N LEU A 55 1.78 -6.84 -1.73
CA LEU A 55 1.81 -6.20 -3.03
C LEU A 55 3.06 -6.61 -3.83
N GLN A 56 4.23 -6.70 -3.18
CA GLN A 56 5.46 -7.20 -3.81
C GLN A 56 5.31 -8.64 -4.32
N VAL A 57 4.70 -9.53 -3.53
CA VAL A 57 4.45 -10.92 -3.94
C VAL A 57 3.55 -10.94 -5.18
N ILE A 58 2.45 -10.19 -5.14
CA ILE A 58 1.51 -10.09 -6.26
C ILE A 58 2.19 -9.52 -7.52
N THR A 59 3.03 -8.49 -7.39
CA THR A 59 3.78 -7.93 -8.53
C THR A 59 4.73 -8.97 -9.13
N ASN A 60 5.41 -9.75 -8.29
CA ASN A 60 6.27 -10.85 -8.76
C ASN A 60 5.47 -11.94 -9.48
N GLU A 61 4.31 -12.33 -8.96
CA GLU A 61 3.41 -13.29 -9.62
C GLU A 61 2.95 -12.78 -11.00
N MET A 62 2.60 -11.50 -11.11
CA MET A 62 2.24 -10.90 -12.40
C MET A 62 3.41 -10.83 -13.37
N LEU A 63 4.63 -10.57 -12.90
CA LEU A 63 5.84 -10.59 -13.73
C LEU A 63 6.13 -12.00 -14.26
N VAL A 64 5.98 -13.03 -13.43
CA VAL A 64 6.12 -14.43 -13.86
C VAL A 64 5.08 -14.75 -14.92
N LEU A 65 3.82 -14.39 -14.70
CA LEU A 65 2.73 -14.60 -15.66
C LEU A 65 2.97 -13.86 -16.98
N ALA A 66 3.43 -12.61 -16.93
CA ALA A 66 3.77 -11.83 -18.12
C ALA A 66 4.93 -12.48 -18.90
N ASN A 67 5.94 -13.02 -18.19
CA ASN A 67 7.06 -13.75 -18.80
C ASN A 67 6.61 -15.09 -19.43
N GLU A 68 5.69 -15.82 -18.79
CA GLU A 68 5.10 -17.03 -19.37
C GLU A 68 4.34 -16.70 -20.67
N MET A 69 3.56 -15.62 -20.68
CA MET A 69 2.85 -15.14 -21.87
C MET A 69 3.83 -14.73 -22.98
N ASP A 70 4.88 -13.97 -22.66
CA ASP A 70 5.91 -13.59 -23.64
C ASP A 70 6.58 -14.80 -24.29
N GLN A 71 6.85 -15.86 -23.52
CA GLN A 71 7.39 -17.11 -24.07
C GLN A 71 6.41 -17.83 -25.00
N GLN A 72 5.12 -17.82 -24.67
CA GLN A 72 4.05 -18.42 -25.48
C GLN A 72 3.78 -17.62 -26.77
N SER A 73 4.08 -16.32 -26.77
CA SER A 73 3.93 -15.44 -27.94
C SER A 73 4.68 -15.92 -29.18
N LYS A 74 5.78 -16.67 -29.00
CA LYS A 74 6.59 -17.26 -30.08
C LYS A 74 5.81 -18.23 -30.97
N PHE A 75 4.65 -18.70 -30.52
CA PHE A 75 3.79 -19.63 -31.26
C PHE A 75 2.61 -18.93 -31.98
N ILE A 76 2.45 -17.61 -31.83
CA ILE A 76 1.36 -16.81 -32.41
C ILE A 76 1.73 -16.38 -33.85
N PRO A 77 0.82 -16.52 -34.84
CA PRO A 77 1.06 -16.07 -36.22
C PRO A 77 1.26 -14.55 -36.33
N GLY A 78 2.15 -14.12 -37.23
CA GLY A 78 2.78 -12.79 -37.23
C GLY A 78 1.88 -11.56 -37.36
N SER A 79 0.67 -11.65 -37.94
CA SER A 79 -0.24 -10.51 -38.08
C SER A 79 -1.06 -10.21 -36.81
N ALA A 80 -1.48 -11.26 -36.10
CA ALA A 80 -2.14 -11.19 -34.79
C ALA A 80 -1.16 -10.91 -33.64
N SER A 81 0.10 -11.32 -33.82
CA SER A 81 1.18 -11.18 -32.85
C SER A 81 1.52 -9.71 -32.55
N GLN A 82 1.42 -8.79 -33.52
CA GLN A 82 1.92 -7.42 -33.35
C GLN A 82 1.08 -6.56 -32.39
N SER A 83 -0.26 -6.67 -32.45
CA SER A 83 -1.15 -5.94 -31.52
C SER A 83 -1.14 -6.56 -30.12
N TRP A 84 -1.10 -7.90 -30.06
CA TRP A 84 -1.01 -8.65 -28.82
C TRP A 84 0.31 -8.37 -28.08
N SER A 85 1.45 -8.39 -28.80
CA SER A 85 2.77 -8.08 -28.26
C SER A 85 2.87 -6.63 -27.80
N LYS A 86 2.26 -5.69 -28.53
CA LYS A 86 2.20 -4.28 -28.09
C LYS A 86 1.43 -4.12 -26.78
N ASN A 87 0.29 -4.78 -26.64
CA ASN A 87 -0.51 -4.71 -25.41
C ASN A 87 0.21 -5.37 -24.23
N LEU A 88 0.88 -6.50 -24.46
CA LEU A 88 1.72 -7.14 -23.44
C LEU A 88 2.88 -6.24 -23.04
N GLY A 89 3.54 -5.58 -23.99
CA GLY A 89 4.63 -4.63 -23.73
C GLY A 89 4.19 -3.46 -22.85
N ILE A 90 3.01 -2.87 -23.12
CA ILE A 90 2.45 -1.80 -22.28
C ILE A 90 2.19 -2.29 -20.86
N ALA A 91 1.59 -3.48 -20.70
CA ALA A 91 1.34 -4.07 -19.38
C ALA A 91 2.64 -4.36 -18.62
N CYS A 92 3.70 -4.80 -19.32
CA CYS A 92 5.03 -4.99 -18.75
C CYS A 92 5.69 -3.68 -18.33
N ASP A 93 5.58 -2.62 -19.12
CA ASP A 93 6.09 -1.29 -18.76
C ASP A 93 5.38 -0.75 -17.50
N GLU A 94 4.05 -0.93 -17.41
CA GLU A 94 3.29 -0.57 -16.21
C GLU A 94 3.68 -1.43 -14.99
N LEU A 95 4.02 -2.72 -15.19
CA LEU A 95 4.55 -3.59 -14.14
C LEU A 95 5.92 -3.15 -13.64
N VAL A 96 6.82 -2.71 -14.54
CA VAL A 96 8.13 -2.18 -14.16
C VAL A 96 7.97 -0.91 -13.34
N GLN A 97 7.11 0.02 -13.78
CA GLN A 97 6.77 1.22 -13.01
C GLN A 97 6.19 0.87 -11.63
N LEU A 98 5.33 -0.15 -11.54
CA LEU A 98 4.84 -0.65 -10.25
C LEU A 98 5.99 -1.13 -9.37
N GLY A 99 6.93 -1.90 -9.92
CA GLY A 99 8.14 -2.37 -9.24
C GLY A 99 9.00 -1.23 -8.70
N GLU A 100 9.22 -0.17 -9.49
CA GLU A 100 9.99 1.02 -9.10
C GLU A 100 9.30 1.86 -8.01
N THR A 101 7.97 1.85 -7.96
CA THR A 101 7.22 2.59 -6.92
C THR A 101 7.28 1.91 -5.55
N LEU A 102 7.49 0.60 -5.46
CA LEU A 102 7.51 -0.13 -4.19
C LEU A 102 8.65 0.32 -3.24
N PRO A 103 9.91 0.49 -3.70
CA PRO A 103 10.97 1.07 -2.88
C PRO A 103 10.68 2.49 -2.37
N LEU A 104 9.98 3.31 -3.16
CA LEU A 104 9.60 4.67 -2.73
C LEU A 104 8.62 4.63 -1.56
N ILE A 105 7.70 3.67 -1.55
CA ILE A 105 6.79 3.44 -0.42
C ILE A 105 7.59 3.03 0.82
N ASP A 106 8.61 2.18 0.68
CA ASP A 106 9.46 1.79 1.81
C ASP A 106 10.15 2.99 2.46
N GLN A 107 10.74 3.87 1.65
CA GLN A 107 11.36 5.09 2.15
C GLN A 107 10.37 6.01 2.88
N LEU A 108 9.10 6.06 2.44
CA LEU A 108 8.05 6.82 3.12
C LEU A 108 7.66 6.20 4.46
N LEU A 109 7.58 4.86 4.54
CA LEU A 109 7.28 4.13 5.76
C LEU A 109 8.43 4.21 6.77
N GLU A 110 9.69 4.12 6.33
CA GLU A 110 10.89 4.30 7.17
C GLU A 110 10.93 5.69 7.80
N ARG A 111 10.55 6.72 7.03
CA ARG A 111 10.44 8.11 7.51
C ARG A 111 9.19 8.35 8.38
N LYS A 112 8.44 7.30 8.75
CA LYS A 112 7.20 7.36 9.55
C LYS A 112 6.12 8.26 8.94
N LYS A 113 6.14 8.46 7.62
CA LYS A 113 5.13 9.25 6.88
C LYS A 113 3.92 8.37 6.54
N ILE A 114 3.16 7.97 7.55
CA ILE A 114 2.07 6.98 7.45
C ILE A 114 1.03 7.36 6.37
N LYS A 115 0.57 8.62 6.33
CA LYS A 115 -0.43 9.09 5.36
C LYS A 115 0.05 8.92 3.91
N ALA A 116 1.26 9.39 3.62
CA ALA A 116 1.85 9.28 2.29
C ALA A 116 2.13 7.82 1.91
N GLY A 117 2.61 7.01 2.86
CA GLY A 117 2.81 5.57 2.64
C GLY A 117 1.50 4.84 2.32
N ARG A 118 0.40 5.18 3.02
CA ARG A 118 -0.93 4.63 2.76
C ARG A 118 -1.46 5.01 1.37
N GLU A 119 -1.32 6.27 0.98
CA GLU A 119 -1.70 6.73 -0.35
C GLU A 119 -0.89 6.03 -1.45
N GLY A 120 0.43 5.86 -1.23
CA GLY A 120 1.31 5.10 -2.10
C GLY A 120 0.83 3.65 -2.28
N ILE A 121 0.57 2.94 -1.17
CA ILE A 121 0.07 1.56 -1.20
C ILE A 121 -1.27 1.47 -1.94
N LEU A 122 -2.23 2.35 -1.64
CA LEU A 122 -3.53 2.35 -2.31
C LEU A 122 -3.41 2.60 -3.82
N ARG A 123 -2.54 3.53 -4.23
CA ARG A 123 -2.27 3.80 -5.64
C ARG A 123 -1.65 2.59 -6.33
N SER A 124 -0.63 1.99 -5.72
CA SER A 124 0.03 0.81 -6.27
C SER A 124 -0.90 -0.41 -6.31
N CYS A 125 -1.81 -0.58 -5.34
CA CYS A 125 -2.87 -1.60 -5.40
C CYS A 125 -3.84 -1.38 -6.57
N ARG A 126 -4.26 -0.14 -6.85
CA ARG A 126 -5.12 0.16 -8.00
C ARG A 126 -4.42 -0.13 -9.32
N MET A 127 -3.14 0.22 -9.40
CA MET A 127 -2.30 -0.04 -10.57
C MET A 127 -2.12 -1.55 -10.79
N ALA A 128 -1.80 -2.30 -9.73
CA ALA A 128 -1.74 -3.76 -9.77
C ALA A 128 -3.07 -4.38 -10.23
N ALA A 129 -4.21 -3.90 -9.72
CA ALA A 129 -5.52 -4.40 -10.14
C ALA A 129 -5.84 -4.10 -11.62
N LYS A 130 -5.42 -2.93 -12.13
CA LYS A 130 -5.54 -2.57 -13.55
C LYS A 130 -4.70 -3.52 -14.42
N ILE A 131 -3.42 -3.66 -14.09
CA ILE A 131 -2.48 -4.54 -14.78
C ILE A 131 -2.96 -5.99 -14.78
N SER A 132 -3.43 -6.49 -13.62
CA SER A 132 -3.95 -7.86 -13.51
C SER A 132 -5.12 -8.12 -14.46
N ARG A 133 -6.03 -7.15 -14.61
CA ARG A 133 -7.14 -7.25 -15.58
C ARG A 133 -6.63 -7.20 -17.01
N GLU A 134 -5.67 -6.33 -17.32
CA GLU A 134 -5.10 -6.22 -18.66
C GLU A 134 -4.39 -7.52 -19.05
N LEU A 135 -3.55 -8.09 -18.18
CA LEU A 135 -2.92 -9.40 -18.40
C LEU A 135 -3.95 -10.51 -18.57
N HIS A 136 -5.00 -10.52 -17.75
CA HIS A 136 -6.07 -11.51 -17.88
C HIS A 136 -6.79 -11.41 -19.22
N ASN A 137 -7.15 -10.19 -19.65
CA ASN A 137 -7.79 -9.95 -20.95
C ASN A 137 -6.89 -10.36 -22.12
N ILE A 138 -5.58 -10.10 -22.03
CA ILE A 138 -4.59 -10.51 -23.04
C ILE A 138 -4.50 -12.05 -23.11
N ARG A 139 -4.53 -12.72 -21.96
CA ARG A 139 -4.53 -14.18 -21.86
C ARG A 139 -5.81 -14.82 -22.40
N GLU A 140 -6.98 -14.22 -22.16
CA GLU A 140 -8.24 -14.69 -22.74
C GLU A 140 -8.33 -14.48 -24.26
N ALA A 141 -7.65 -13.46 -24.78
CA ALA A 141 -7.58 -13.20 -26.21
C ALA A 141 -6.66 -14.20 -26.95
N GLU A 142 -5.68 -14.79 -26.25
CA GLU A 142 -4.70 -15.73 -26.79
C GLU A 142 -5.31 -16.96 -27.53
N PRO A 143 -6.27 -17.73 -26.97
CA PRO A 143 -6.87 -18.87 -27.67
C PRO A 143 -7.67 -18.48 -28.92
N LYS A 144 -8.22 -17.26 -28.99
CA LYS A 144 -8.90 -16.77 -30.20
C LYS A 144 -7.92 -16.58 -31.36
N LEU A 145 -6.70 -16.12 -31.05
CA LEU A 145 -5.64 -15.93 -32.04
C LEU A 145 -5.01 -17.26 -32.49
N LEU A 146 -5.04 -18.29 -31.63
CA LEU A 146 -4.59 -19.65 -31.96
C LEU A 146 -5.67 -20.47 -32.70
N GLY A 147 -6.96 -20.21 -32.44
CA GLY A 147 -8.12 -20.92 -33.01
C GLY A 147 -8.43 -20.59 -34.47
N ASP A 148 -8.04 -19.42 -34.98
CA ASP A 148 -8.21 -19.06 -36.40
C ASP A 148 -7.43 -19.95 -37.37
N LYS A 149 -6.52 -20.81 -36.87
CA LYS A 149 -5.84 -21.84 -37.69
C LYS A 149 -6.75 -22.95 -38.19
N GLN A 150 -7.94 -23.20 -37.62
CA GLN A 150 -8.81 -24.30 -38.07
C GLN A 150 -9.88 -23.91 -39.09
N SER A 151 -10.22 -22.63 -39.25
CA SER A 151 -11.29 -22.21 -40.17
C SER A 151 -10.83 -22.03 -41.63
N GLY A 152 -9.52 -22.03 -41.89
CA GLY A 152 -8.94 -21.80 -43.23
C GLY A 152 -8.59 -23.05 -44.05
N SER A 153 -8.84 -24.27 -43.56
CA SER A 153 -8.41 -25.52 -44.25
C SER A 153 -9.52 -26.23 -45.05
N LYS A 154 -10.44 -25.48 -45.65
CA LYS A 154 -11.28 -26.01 -46.73
C LYS A 154 -10.87 -25.38 -48.05
N LEU A 155 -10.04 -26.10 -48.79
CA LEU A 155 -10.02 -26.31 -50.26
C LEU A 155 -8.73 -27.07 -50.58
N PRO A 156 -8.69 -27.98 -51.57
CA PRO A 156 -9.61 -28.14 -52.69
C PRO A 156 -10.70 -29.20 -52.50
#